data_AF-A0A095DCD2-F1
#
_entry.id   AF-A0A095DCD2-F1
#
_cell.length_a   1.000
_cell.length_b   1.000
_cell.length_c   1.000
_cell.angle_alpha   90.00
_cell.angle_beta   90.00
_cell.angle_gamma   90.00
#
_symmetry.space_group_name_H-M   'P 1'
#
loop_
_entity.id
_entity.type
_entity.pdbx_description
1 polymer ?
#
loop_
_entity_poly.entity_id
_entity_poly.type
_entity_poly.pdbx_seq_one_letter_code
_entity_poly.pdbx_strand_id
1 'polypeptide(L)'
;MLKLHDELITELSNSLTTQNYNPVVVANHRLYARAFLDYLAECDIQVETVTPQQVDQYFGYAVQDFEIQYGRPPSARWHMLPRTAIAKLLRLAQGNWPPDAEMIGPDDEHRHEICREYEAWLREERGLASASIAALMWEARNFLRWQFDRAGAASLETLSIVDIDLYMDMRAPGLRRKSLADVAERLRSVVRHLHRTGRIPTDLTPHIIGPMLYAYEDVPSTLERSQIAAVLATTQEDRSPRGLRDYAILQLLATYGLREGEICRLRLDDVDWRAESLRICHTKTNAYSYMPLMVTVGEALLDYLRLGRPQVEVREIFVRSCAPYIAMTNLYGMIRGRLAAAGVVPAGKRGPHVFRHARAVEMLRASVPQKIIGDVLGHRSTESTNTYLKLATDDLRAVALEVPGMEVLS
;
A
#
# COMPACT_ATOMS: atom_id res chain seq x y z
N MET A 1 -34.74 20.77 -7.88
CA MET A 1 -33.63 20.02 -8.50
C MET A 1 -32.52 20.94 -9.02
N LEU A 2 -32.73 21.77 -10.05
CA LEU A 2 -31.66 22.58 -10.68
C LEU A 2 -30.87 23.51 -9.73
N LYS A 3 -31.56 24.24 -8.82
CA LYS A 3 -30.87 25.09 -7.82
C LYS A 3 -29.95 24.31 -6.87
N LEU A 4 -30.40 23.13 -6.45
CA LEU A 4 -29.63 22.24 -5.57
C LEU A 4 -28.38 21.68 -6.29
N HIS A 5 -28.49 21.39 -7.59
CA HIS A 5 -27.36 20.95 -8.41
C HIS A 5 -26.29 22.05 -8.56
N ASP A 6 -26.70 23.31 -8.76
CA ASP A 6 -25.78 24.44 -8.85
C ASP A 6 -25.07 24.74 -7.51
N GLU A 7 -25.78 24.60 -6.40
CA GLU A 7 -25.22 24.72 -5.05
C GLU A 7 -24.16 23.64 -4.78
N LEU A 8 -24.47 22.36 -5.07
CA LEU A 8 -23.52 21.25 -4.88
C LEU A 8 -22.26 21.38 -5.74
N ILE A 9 -22.38 21.84 -6.99
CA ILE A 9 -21.22 22.09 -7.86
C ILE A 9 -20.36 23.22 -7.29
N THR A 10 -20.99 24.26 -6.75
CA THR A 10 -20.29 25.39 -6.12
C THR A 10 -19.55 24.94 -4.86
N GLU A 11 -20.20 24.15 -4.01
CA GLU A 11 -19.60 23.58 -2.81
C GLU A 11 -18.42 22.67 -3.15
N LEU A 12 -18.58 21.78 -4.15
CA LEU A 12 -17.49 20.94 -4.65
C LEU A 12 -16.30 21.78 -5.13
N SER A 13 -16.56 22.86 -5.85
CA SER A 13 -15.52 23.76 -6.36
C SER A 13 -14.78 24.45 -5.22
N ASN A 14 -15.51 24.95 -4.23
CA ASN A 14 -14.95 25.63 -3.06
C ASN A 14 -14.11 24.66 -2.21
N SER A 15 -14.61 23.44 -1.99
CA SER A 15 -13.89 22.39 -1.25
C SER A 15 -12.59 21.99 -1.94
N LEU A 16 -12.60 21.80 -3.27
CA LEU A 16 -11.40 21.51 -4.05
C LEU A 16 -10.39 22.68 -4.04
N THR A 17 -10.88 23.91 -4.16
CA THR A 17 -10.04 25.11 -4.13
C THR A 17 -9.37 25.27 -2.76
N THR A 18 -10.12 25.06 -1.67
CA THR A 18 -9.60 25.10 -0.29
C THR A 18 -8.53 24.03 -0.05
N GLN A 19 -8.68 22.87 -0.70
CA GLN A 19 -7.67 21.79 -0.69
C GLN A 19 -6.48 22.06 -1.64
N ASN A 20 -6.40 23.25 -2.24
CA ASN A 20 -5.37 23.69 -3.16
C ASN A 20 -5.26 22.84 -4.44
N TYR A 21 -6.38 22.33 -4.95
CA TYR A 21 -6.39 21.70 -6.27
C TYR A 21 -6.14 22.70 -7.39
N ASN A 22 -5.43 22.27 -8.43
CA ASN A 22 -5.16 23.09 -9.62
C ASN A 22 -6.50 23.51 -10.29
N PRO A 23 -6.64 24.77 -10.77
CA PRO A 23 -7.87 25.26 -11.40
C PRO A 23 -8.40 24.39 -12.54
N VAL A 24 -7.53 23.78 -13.35
CA VAL A 24 -7.91 22.85 -14.42
C VAL A 24 -8.56 21.59 -13.84
N VAL A 25 -8.03 21.09 -12.73
CA VAL A 25 -8.61 19.93 -12.04
C VAL A 25 -9.96 20.27 -11.43
N VAL A 26 -10.10 21.47 -10.85
CA VAL A 26 -11.39 21.97 -10.35
C VAL A 26 -12.40 22.07 -11.49
N ALA A 27 -12.03 22.65 -12.64
CA ALA A 27 -12.88 22.75 -13.81
C ALA A 27 -13.34 21.37 -14.33
N ASN A 28 -12.42 20.40 -14.42
CA ASN A 28 -12.76 19.03 -14.82
C ASN A 28 -13.72 18.36 -13.83
N HIS A 29 -13.52 18.54 -12.52
CA HIS A 29 -14.44 18.00 -11.51
C HIS A 29 -15.84 18.60 -11.64
N ARG A 30 -15.93 19.92 -11.88
CA ARG A 30 -17.22 20.59 -12.15
C ARG A 30 -17.91 20.04 -13.38
N LEU A 31 -17.17 19.85 -14.48
CA LEU A 31 -17.70 19.31 -15.73
C LEU A 31 -18.29 17.91 -15.53
N TYR A 32 -17.54 16.99 -14.92
CA TYR A 32 -18.01 15.63 -14.70
C TYR A 32 -19.14 15.55 -13.67
N ALA A 33 -19.09 16.36 -12.62
CA ALA A 33 -20.17 16.46 -11.65
C ALA A 33 -21.46 16.98 -12.30
N ARG A 34 -21.37 18.00 -13.16
CA ARG A 34 -22.52 18.54 -13.90
C ARG A 34 -23.14 17.51 -14.83
N ALA A 35 -22.32 16.86 -15.66
CA ALA A 35 -22.79 15.82 -16.58
C ALA A 35 -23.50 14.66 -15.84
N PHE A 36 -23.00 14.29 -14.66
CA PHE A 36 -23.66 13.28 -13.82
C PHE A 36 -24.99 13.77 -13.24
N LEU A 37 -25.04 15.00 -12.71
CA LEU A 37 -26.27 15.58 -12.17
C LEU A 37 -27.35 15.80 -13.24
N ASP A 38 -26.94 16.14 -14.47
CA ASP A 38 -27.85 16.28 -15.60
C ASP A 38 -28.46 14.92 -15.97
N TYR A 39 -27.64 13.85 -16.02
CA TYR A 39 -28.14 12.48 -16.20
C TYR A 39 -29.11 12.04 -15.09
N LEU A 40 -28.81 12.35 -13.83
CA LEU A 40 -29.73 12.05 -12.71
C LEU A 40 -31.06 12.78 -12.87
N ALA A 41 -31.04 14.04 -13.31
CA ALA A 41 -32.25 14.82 -13.58
C ALA A 41 -33.08 14.22 -14.74
N GLU A 42 -32.44 13.73 -15.80
CA GLU A 42 -33.11 13.04 -16.91
C GLU A 42 -33.78 11.74 -16.48
N CYS A 43 -33.18 11.05 -15.50
CA CYS A 43 -33.68 9.80 -14.94
C CYS A 43 -34.63 10.00 -13.74
N ASP A 44 -34.93 11.24 -13.34
CA ASP A 44 -35.72 11.62 -12.16
C ASP A 44 -35.18 11.01 -10.83
N ILE A 45 -33.86 10.90 -10.71
CA ILE A 45 -33.18 10.36 -9.53
C ILE A 45 -32.67 11.52 -8.66
N GLN A 46 -33.01 11.52 -7.36
CA GLN A 46 -32.47 12.49 -6.41
C GLN A 46 -31.02 12.14 -6.02
N VAL A 47 -30.15 13.14 -5.94
CA VAL A 47 -28.71 12.95 -5.66
C VAL A 47 -28.48 12.36 -4.26
N GLU A 48 -29.36 12.64 -3.31
CA GLU A 48 -29.32 12.14 -1.93
C GLU A 48 -29.60 10.63 -1.84
N THR A 49 -30.28 10.05 -2.84
CA THR A 49 -30.69 8.63 -2.85
C THR A 49 -29.93 7.79 -3.88
N VAL A 50 -28.90 8.35 -4.51
CA VAL A 50 -28.10 7.66 -5.53
C VAL A 50 -27.46 6.41 -4.94
N THR A 51 -27.51 5.29 -5.66
CA THR A 51 -26.87 4.01 -5.29
C THR A 51 -25.62 3.72 -6.13
N PRO A 52 -24.68 2.88 -5.67
CA PRO A 52 -23.52 2.49 -6.46
C PRO A 52 -23.88 1.89 -7.83
N GLN A 53 -24.99 1.14 -7.90
CA GLN A 53 -25.49 0.57 -9.14
C GLN A 53 -25.90 1.65 -10.14
N GLN A 54 -26.55 2.72 -9.70
CA GLN A 54 -26.92 3.86 -10.56
C GLN A 54 -25.69 4.62 -11.06
N VAL A 55 -24.61 4.70 -10.28
CA VAL A 55 -23.34 5.25 -10.75
C VAL A 55 -22.73 4.38 -11.84
N ASP A 56 -22.76 3.05 -11.70
CA ASP A 56 -22.25 2.15 -12.74
C ASP A 56 -23.13 2.18 -14.00
N GLN A 57 -24.46 2.36 -13.88
CA GLN A 57 -25.37 2.61 -14.99
C GLN A 57 -25.02 3.90 -15.75
N TYR A 58 -24.74 4.99 -15.03
CA TYR A 58 -24.25 6.24 -15.63
C TYR A 58 -22.96 6.01 -16.44
N PHE A 59 -22.01 5.23 -15.94
CA PHE A 59 -20.79 4.95 -16.70
C PHE A 59 -21.06 4.15 -17.98
N GLY A 60 -22.04 3.24 -17.97
CA GLY A 60 -22.51 2.57 -19.17
C GLY A 60 -23.08 3.56 -20.20
N TYR A 61 -23.97 4.43 -19.75
CA TYR A 61 -24.54 5.51 -20.58
C TYR A 61 -23.45 6.44 -21.14
N ALA A 62 -22.54 6.92 -20.29
CA ALA A 62 -21.52 7.89 -20.67
C ALA A 62 -20.48 7.32 -21.65
N VAL A 63 -20.22 6.01 -21.62
CA VAL A 63 -19.40 5.33 -22.64
C VAL A 63 -20.12 5.28 -23.98
N GLN A 64 -21.42 4.96 -24.00
CA GLN A 64 -22.23 4.94 -25.23
C GLN A 64 -22.32 6.33 -25.85
N ASP A 65 -22.59 7.36 -25.05
CA ASP A 65 -22.65 8.75 -25.50
C ASP A 65 -21.30 9.21 -26.09
N PHE A 66 -20.18 8.85 -25.44
CA PHE A 66 -18.84 9.11 -25.96
C PHE A 66 -18.60 8.44 -27.32
N GLU A 67 -19.03 7.18 -27.48
CA GLU A 67 -18.89 6.45 -28.74
C GLU A 67 -19.71 7.08 -29.86
N ILE A 68 -20.94 7.52 -29.57
CA ILE A 68 -21.79 8.24 -30.52
C ILE A 68 -21.13 9.57 -30.94
N GLN A 69 -20.58 10.31 -29.97
CA GLN A 69 -20.00 11.63 -30.23
C GLN A 69 -18.67 11.57 -31.01
N TYR A 70 -17.80 10.59 -30.70
CA TYR A 70 -16.44 10.55 -31.23
C TYR A 70 -16.17 9.39 -32.20
N GLY A 71 -17.15 8.52 -32.45
CA GLY A 71 -17.04 7.37 -33.35
C GLY A 71 -16.02 6.31 -32.89
N ARG A 72 -15.64 6.32 -31.61
CA ARG A 72 -14.66 5.39 -31.03
C ARG A 72 -14.89 5.21 -29.53
N PRO A 73 -14.51 4.05 -28.95
CA PRO A 73 -14.56 3.86 -27.51
C PRO A 73 -13.57 4.77 -26.78
N PRO A 74 -13.90 5.18 -25.54
CA PRO A 74 -12.96 5.90 -24.70
C PRO A 74 -11.80 4.98 -24.29
N SER A 75 -10.67 5.59 -23.87
CA SER A 75 -9.55 4.80 -23.34
C SER A 75 -9.97 4.01 -22.10
N ALA A 76 -9.32 2.87 -21.84
CA ALA A 76 -9.60 2.02 -20.68
C ALA A 76 -9.48 2.74 -19.32
N ARG A 77 -8.84 3.91 -19.25
CA ARG A 77 -8.67 4.71 -18.03
C ARG A 77 -9.55 5.96 -17.97
N TRP A 78 -10.36 6.21 -18.99
CA TRP A 78 -11.18 7.42 -19.09
C TRP A 78 -12.08 7.62 -17.86
N HIS A 79 -12.69 6.55 -17.36
CA HIS A 79 -13.60 6.56 -16.21
C HIS A 79 -12.94 6.99 -14.89
N MET A 80 -11.60 6.97 -14.77
CA MET A 80 -10.92 7.27 -13.50
C MET A 80 -11.21 8.68 -13.00
N LEU A 81 -11.12 9.68 -13.87
CA LEU A 81 -11.33 11.09 -13.48
C LEU A 81 -12.81 11.38 -13.16
N PRO A 82 -13.79 11.03 -14.02
CA PRO A 82 -15.20 11.20 -13.68
C PRO A 82 -15.59 10.44 -12.41
N ARG A 83 -15.09 9.21 -12.20
CA ARG A 83 -15.40 8.42 -10.98
C ARG A 83 -14.91 9.11 -9.72
N THR A 84 -13.72 9.73 -9.76
CA THR A 84 -13.24 10.52 -8.62
C THR A 84 -14.06 11.78 -8.36
N ALA A 85 -14.50 12.47 -9.42
CA ALA A 85 -15.34 13.66 -9.30
C ALA A 85 -16.72 13.33 -8.74
N ILE A 86 -17.38 12.30 -9.29
CA ILE A 86 -18.69 11.82 -8.84
C ILE A 86 -18.62 11.33 -7.40
N ALA A 87 -17.59 10.56 -7.03
CA ALA A 87 -17.43 10.12 -5.65
C ALA A 87 -17.26 11.29 -4.67
N LYS A 88 -16.54 12.36 -5.04
CA LYS A 88 -16.41 13.56 -4.20
C LYS A 88 -17.74 14.32 -4.09
N LEU A 89 -18.47 14.46 -5.19
CA LEU A 89 -19.80 15.06 -5.21
C LEU A 89 -20.76 14.31 -4.28
N LEU A 90 -20.82 12.98 -4.40
CA LEU A 90 -21.70 12.14 -3.59
C LEU A 90 -21.31 12.14 -2.10
N ARG A 91 -20.02 12.32 -1.76
CA ARG A 91 -19.62 12.56 -0.35
C ARG A 91 -20.14 13.89 0.20
N LEU A 92 -20.23 14.92 -0.62
CA LEU A 92 -20.80 16.20 -0.19
C LEU A 92 -22.32 16.07 -0.01
N ALA A 93 -23.00 15.39 -0.93
CA ALA A 93 -24.45 15.21 -0.88
C ALA A 93 -24.92 14.21 0.20
N GLN A 94 -24.20 13.09 0.40
CA GLN A 94 -24.63 11.97 1.26
C GLN A 94 -23.74 11.75 2.49
N GLY A 95 -22.64 12.50 2.64
CA GLY A 95 -21.64 12.31 3.68
C GLY A 95 -20.67 11.14 3.40
N ASN A 96 -21.14 9.90 3.56
CA ASN A 96 -20.33 8.71 3.33
C ASN A 96 -20.62 8.11 1.95
N TRP A 97 -19.63 8.14 1.06
CA TRP A 97 -19.71 7.51 -0.26
C TRP A 97 -18.48 6.63 -0.59
N PRO A 98 -18.70 5.40 -1.11
CA PRO A 98 -20.00 4.75 -1.29
C PRO A 98 -20.70 4.50 0.06
N PRO A 99 -22.05 4.49 0.11
CA PRO A 99 -22.75 4.11 1.33
C PRO A 99 -22.26 2.74 1.76
N ASP A 100 -22.28 2.47 3.07
CA ASP A 100 -22.15 1.10 3.54
C ASP A 100 -23.20 0.29 2.77
N ALA A 101 -22.78 -0.81 2.16
CA ALA A 101 -23.70 -1.64 1.38
C ALA A 101 -24.95 -1.87 2.23
N GLU A 102 -26.11 -1.41 1.75
CA GLU A 102 -27.38 -1.74 2.40
C GLU A 102 -27.34 -3.24 2.68
N MET A 103 -27.68 -3.65 3.89
CA MET A 103 -27.68 -5.06 4.24
C MET A 103 -28.82 -5.70 3.45
N ILE A 104 -28.54 -6.19 2.25
CA ILE A 104 -29.54 -6.78 1.37
C ILE A 104 -29.71 -8.23 1.84
N GLY A 105 -30.49 -8.39 2.91
CA GLY A 105 -30.92 -9.67 3.43
C GLY A 105 -30.17 -10.18 4.68
N PRO A 106 -30.70 -11.25 5.30
CA PRO A 106 -30.19 -11.80 6.57
C PRO A 106 -28.75 -12.32 6.47
N ASP A 107 -28.35 -12.81 5.31
CA ASP A 107 -27.00 -13.35 5.07
C ASP A 107 -25.92 -12.25 5.11
N ASP A 108 -26.25 -11.05 4.60
CA ASP A 108 -25.34 -9.91 4.64
C ASP A 108 -25.18 -9.38 6.07
N GLU A 109 -26.26 -9.32 6.85
CA GLU A 109 -26.20 -8.92 8.27
C GLU A 109 -25.32 -9.88 9.08
N HIS A 110 -25.51 -11.18 8.88
CA HIS A 110 -24.73 -12.22 9.56
C HIS A 110 -23.24 -12.15 9.19
N ARG A 111 -22.90 -11.92 7.91
CA ARG A 111 -21.51 -11.74 7.47
C ARG A 111 -20.85 -10.54 8.15
N HIS A 112 -21.58 -9.42 8.27
CA HIS A 112 -21.06 -8.22 8.91
C HIS A 112 -20.85 -8.40 10.41
N GLU A 113 -21.78 -9.09 11.09
CA GLU A 113 -21.63 -9.47 12.50
C GLU A 113 -20.36 -10.28 12.72
N ILE A 114 -20.15 -11.36 11.95
CA ILE A 114 -18.92 -12.17 11.99
C ILE A 114 -17.68 -11.30 11.77
N CYS A 115 -17.71 -10.42 10.78
CA CYS A 115 -16.59 -9.52 10.50
C CYS A 115 -16.29 -8.58 11.68
N ARG A 116 -17.32 -8.03 12.34
CA ARG A 116 -17.14 -7.14 13.50
C ARG A 116 -16.53 -7.89 14.68
N GLU A 117 -17.05 -9.07 15.01
CA GLU A 117 -16.51 -9.92 16.07
C GLU A 117 -15.08 -10.37 15.78
N TYR A 118 -14.79 -10.75 14.54
CA TYR A 118 -13.46 -11.12 14.12
C TYR A 118 -12.48 -9.95 14.24
N GLU A 119 -12.88 -8.75 13.81
CA GLU A 119 -12.05 -7.56 13.95
C GLU A 119 -11.77 -7.21 15.41
N ALA A 120 -12.78 -7.28 16.28
CA ALA A 120 -12.65 -7.09 17.72
C ALA A 120 -11.67 -8.12 18.31
N TRP A 121 -11.82 -9.40 17.97
CA TRP A 121 -10.92 -10.47 18.39
C TRP A 121 -9.46 -10.22 17.96
N LEU A 122 -9.25 -9.82 16.71
CA LEU A 122 -7.90 -9.52 16.21
C LEU A 122 -7.26 -8.32 16.93
N ARG A 123 -8.07 -7.34 17.34
CA ARG A 123 -7.61 -6.10 17.97
C ARG A 123 -7.41 -6.25 19.47
N GLU A 124 -8.41 -6.73 20.17
CA GLU A 124 -8.51 -6.71 21.64
C GLU A 124 -7.82 -7.92 22.25
N GLU A 125 -8.09 -9.12 21.72
CA GLU A 125 -7.50 -10.35 22.28
C GLU A 125 -6.12 -10.64 21.70
N ARG A 126 -5.93 -10.42 20.39
CA ARG A 126 -4.63 -10.71 19.72
C ARG A 126 -3.68 -9.52 19.68
N GLY A 127 -4.14 -8.31 19.98
CA GLY A 127 -3.29 -7.11 19.98
C GLY A 127 -2.60 -6.82 18.65
N LEU A 128 -3.22 -7.19 17.51
CA LEU A 128 -2.58 -7.04 16.20
C LEU A 128 -2.56 -5.58 15.75
N ALA A 129 -1.50 -5.21 15.01
CA ALA A 129 -1.41 -3.91 14.37
C ALA A 129 -2.50 -3.74 13.28
N SER A 130 -2.98 -2.51 13.09
CA SER A 130 -4.08 -2.19 12.16
C SER A 130 -3.84 -2.69 10.73
N ALA A 131 -2.59 -2.65 10.24
CA ALA A 131 -2.25 -3.16 8.91
C ALA A 131 -2.40 -4.69 8.79
N SER A 132 -2.06 -5.43 9.85
CA SER A 132 -2.26 -6.87 9.92
C SER A 132 -3.75 -7.21 10.01
N ILE A 133 -4.50 -6.46 10.82
CA ILE A 133 -5.96 -6.57 10.90
C ILE A 133 -6.58 -6.35 9.51
N ALA A 134 -6.22 -5.27 8.81
CA ALA A 134 -6.74 -4.99 7.47
C ALA A 134 -6.47 -6.12 6.48
N ALA A 135 -5.28 -6.72 6.49
CA ALA A 135 -4.95 -7.86 5.62
C ALA A 135 -5.75 -9.12 5.96
N LEU A 136 -5.96 -9.41 7.24
CA LEU A 136 -6.77 -10.54 7.71
C LEU A 136 -8.26 -10.34 7.42
N MET A 137 -8.77 -9.12 7.65
CA MET A 137 -10.15 -8.72 7.37
C MET A 137 -10.46 -8.77 5.88
N TRP A 138 -9.51 -8.37 5.02
CA TRP A 138 -9.69 -8.46 3.59
C TRP A 138 -9.91 -9.91 3.14
N GLU A 139 -9.13 -10.85 3.68
CA GLU A 139 -9.34 -12.27 3.37
C GLU A 139 -10.66 -12.81 3.95
N ALA A 140 -10.96 -12.48 5.21
CA ALA A 140 -12.21 -12.89 5.86
C ALA A 140 -13.46 -12.43 5.11
N ARG A 141 -13.50 -11.16 4.68
CA ARG A 141 -14.62 -10.63 3.90
C ARG A 141 -14.77 -11.34 2.55
N ASN A 142 -13.66 -11.64 1.87
CA ASN A 142 -13.70 -12.37 0.60
C ASN A 142 -14.16 -13.81 0.77
N PHE A 143 -13.67 -14.51 1.80
CA PHE A 143 -14.04 -15.90 2.08
C PHE A 143 -15.53 -16.01 2.45
N LEU A 144 -15.99 -15.19 3.39
CA LEU A 144 -17.39 -15.23 3.83
C LEU A 144 -18.36 -14.86 2.69
N ARG A 145 -18.03 -13.84 1.89
CA ARG A 145 -18.81 -13.51 0.70
C ARG A 145 -18.89 -14.70 -0.27
N TRP A 146 -17.74 -15.30 -0.62
CA TRP A 146 -17.72 -16.44 -1.53
C TRP A 146 -18.54 -17.63 -1.02
N GLN A 147 -18.47 -17.92 0.28
CA GLN A 147 -19.21 -19.02 0.89
C GLN A 147 -20.72 -18.75 0.89
N PHE A 148 -21.12 -17.52 1.24
CA PHE A 148 -22.54 -17.16 1.36
C PHE A 148 -23.21 -17.04 -0.01
N ASP A 149 -22.51 -16.45 -1.00
CA ASP A 149 -23.02 -16.34 -2.37
C ASP A 149 -23.28 -17.72 -3.00
N ARG A 150 -22.55 -18.76 -2.57
CA ARG A 150 -22.64 -20.12 -3.10
C ARG A 150 -23.69 -20.98 -2.38
N ALA A 151 -23.80 -20.87 -1.05
CA ALA A 151 -24.54 -21.84 -0.23
C ALA A 151 -25.37 -21.21 0.90
N GLY A 152 -25.44 -19.89 1.00
CA GLY A 152 -26.18 -19.15 2.03
C GLY A 152 -25.51 -19.15 3.41
N ALA A 153 -26.09 -18.42 4.36
CA ALA A 153 -25.51 -18.26 5.71
C ALA A 153 -25.40 -19.57 6.52
N ALA A 154 -26.39 -20.46 6.41
CA ALA A 154 -26.40 -21.75 7.13
C ALA A 154 -25.27 -22.71 6.68
N SER A 155 -24.59 -22.41 5.57
CA SER A 155 -23.53 -23.26 5.03
C SER A 155 -22.27 -23.36 5.91
N LEU A 156 -22.11 -22.48 6.89
CA LEU A 156 -21.01 -22.56 7.86
C LEU A 156 -21.12 -23.82 8.73
N GLU A 157 -22.33 -24.23 9.10
CA GLU A 157 -22.56 -25.43 9.92
C GLU A 157 -22.12 -26.71 9.21
N THR A 158 -22.16 -26.70 7.88
CA THR A 158 -21.78 -27.81 7.01
C THR A 158 -20.45 -27.58 6.30
N LEU A 159 -19.67 -26.56 6.69
CA LEU A 159 -18.41 -26.23 6.03
C LEU A 159 -17.46 -27.42 6.07
N SER A 160 -16.95 -27.80 4.90
CA SER A 160 -16.10 -28.99 4.74
C SER A 160 -14.70 -28.65 4.22
N ILE A 161 -13.81 -29.65 4.23
CA ILE A 161 -12.47 -29.53 3.61
C ILE A 161 -12.59 -29.22 2.11
N VAL A 162 -13.61 -29.79 1.44
CA VAL A 162 -13.85 -29.58 0.01
C VAL A 162 -14.13 -28.09 -0.28
N ASP A 163 -14.86 -27.40 0.59
CA ASP A 163 -15.14 -25.97 0.41
C ASP A 163 -13.88 -25.11 0.61
N ILE A 164 -13.01 -25.49 1.54
CA ILE A 164 -11.69 -24.85 1.72
C ILE A 164 -10.83 -25.01 0.46
N ASP A 165 -10.76 -26.23 -0.09
CA ASP A 165 -9.98 -26.51 -1.31
C ASP A 165 -10.54 -25.75 -2.51
N LEU A 166 -11.86 -25.73 -2.69
CA LEU A 166 -12.52 -24.95 -3.75
C LEU A 166 -12.23 -23.45 -3.62
N TYR A 167 -12.20 -22.91 -2.41
CA TYR A 167 -11.83 -21.51 -2.20
C TYR A 167 -10.36 -21.26 -2.57
N MET A 168 -9.45 -22.13 -2.13
CA MET A 168 -8.03 -22.02 -2.46
C MET A 168 -7.77 -22.12 -3.96
N ASP A 169 -8.47 -23.03 -4.66
CA ASP A 169 -8.41 -23.19 -6.11
C ASP A 169 -8.92 -21.96 -6.86
N MET A 170 -10.04 -21.37 -6.40
CA MET A 170 -10.55 -20.12 -6.96
C MET A 170 -9.55 -18.97 -6.79
N ARG A 171 -8.81 -18.96 -5.67
CA ARG A 171 -7.83 -17.91 -5.35
C ARG A 171 -6.48 -18.11 -6.03
N ALA A 172 -6.10 -19.33 -6.41
CA ALA A 172 -4.78 -19.62 -6.96
C ALA A 172 -4.45 -18.91 -8.29
N PRO A 173 -5.37 -18.80 -9.28
CA PRO A 173 -5.09 -18.14 -10.55
C PRO A 173 -4.56 -16.72 -10.38
N GLY A 174 -3.41 -16.43 -10.99
CA GLY A 174 -2.77 -15.11 -10.97
C GLY A 174 -1.98 -14.78 -9.69
N LEU A 175 -2.00 -15.64 -8.67
CA LEU A 175 -1.20 -15.46 -7.46
C LEU A 175 0.17 -16.16 -7.57
N ARG A 176 1.19 -15.52 -6.97
CA ARG A 176 2.50 -16.16 -6.76
C ARG A 176 2.44 -17.14 -5.59
N ARG A 177 3.35 -18.12 -5.54
CA ARG A 177 3.49 -19.09 -4.42
C ARG A 177 3.42 -18.41 -3.05
N LYS A 178 4.23 -17.36 -2.83
CA LYS A 178 4.21 -16.60 -1.57
C LYS A 178 2.85 -15.97 -1.25
N SER A 179 2.19 -15.39 -2.26
CA SER A 179 0.88 -14.78 -2.11
C SER A 179 -0.19 -15.82 -1.75
N LEU A 180 -0.13 -17.01 -2.35
CA LEU A 180 -1.04 -18.10 -2.03
C LEU A 180 -0.79 -18.66 -0.61
N ALA A 181 0.47 -18.73 -0.17
CA ALA A 181 0.78 -19.04 1.22
C ALA A 181 0.20 -18.01 2.20
N ASP A 182 0.26 -16.71 1.88
CA ASP A 182 -0.37 -15.66 2.69
C ASP A 182 -1.90 -15.81 2.74
N VAL A 183 -2.53 -16.23 1.64
CA VAL A 183 -3.97 -16.55 1.61
C VAL A 183 -4.28 -17.68 2.59
N ALA A 184 -3.56 -18.80 2.51
CA ALA A 184 -3.74 -19.93 3.43
C ALA A 184 -3.55 -19.52 4.90
N GLU A 185 -2.54 -18.71 5.22
CA GLU A 185 -2.30 -18.22 6.58
C GLU A 185 -3.45 -17.36 7.10
N ARG A 186 -3.96 -16.44 6.27
CA ARG A 186 -5.10 -15.58 6.63
C ARG A 186 -6.39 -16.38 6.76
N LEU A 187 -6.60 -17.36 5.88
CA LEU A 187 -7.76 -18.25 5.92
C LEU A 187 -7.77 -19.07 7.22
N ARG A 188 -6.62 -19.62 7.64
CA ARG A 188 -6.47 -20.28 8.94
C ARG A 188 -6.86 -19.38 10.11
N SER A 189 -6.58 -18.08 10.02
CA SER A 189 -6.94 -17.15 11.09
C SER A 189 -8.46 -16.95 11.21
N VAL A 190 -9.17 -16.79 10.07
CA VAL A 190 -10.64 -16.62 10.10
C VAL A 190 -11.35 -17.93 10.44
N VAL A 191 -10.94 -19.06 9.87
CA VAL A 191 -11.52 -20.39 10.16
C VAL A 191 -11.35 -20.75 11.64
N ARG A 192 -10.19 -20.45 12.23
CA ARG A 192 -9.97 -20.61 13.68
C ARG A 192 -10.94 -19.78 14.50
N HIS A 193 -11.22 -18.54 14.08
CA HIS A 193 -12.19 -17.70 14.76
C HIS A 193 -13.61 -18.27 14.64
N LEU A 194 -14.03 -18.70 13.45
CA LEU A 194 -15.34 -19.32 13.23
C LEU A 194 -15.55 -20.54 14.13
N HIS A 195 -14.54 -21.41 14.25
CA HIS A 195 -14.58 -22.59 15.13
C HIS A 195 -14.65 -22.17 16.60
N ARG A 196 -13.81 -21.22 17.02
CA ARG A 196 -13.81 -20.69 18.39
C ARG A 196 -15.17 -20.12 18.78
N THR A 197 -15.88 -19.47 17.86
CA THR A 197 -17.22 -18.92 18.10
C THR A 197 -18.36 -19.92 17.90
N GLY A 198 -18.06 -21.19 17.62
CA GLY A 198 -19.06 -22.25 17.44
C GLY A 198 -19.85 -22.18 16.12
N ARG A 199 -19.40 -21.38 15.14
CA ARG A 199 -20.06 -21.23 13.82
C ARG A 199 -19.73 -22.35 12.86
N ILE A 200 -18.61 -23.03 13.08
CA ILE A 200 -18.29 -24.30 12.42
C ILE A 200 -18.06 -25.37 13.50
N PRO A 201 -18.57 -26.59 13.31
CA PRO A 201 -18.54 -27.63 14.35
C PRO A 201 -17.16 -28.28 14.53
N THR A 202 -16.33 -28.26 13.49
CA THR A 202 -15.02 -28.94 13.45
C THR A 202 -13.92 -27.93 13.11
N ASP A 203 -12.78 -28.03 13.79
CA ASP A 203 -11.62 -27.18 13.46
C ASP A 203 -10.99 -27.61 12.13
N LEU A 204 -11.29 -26.88 11.07
CA LEU A 204 -10.70 -27.10 9.74
C LEU A 204 -9.31 -26.46 9.58
N THR A 205 -8.83 -25.69 10.57
CA THR A 205 -7.55 -24.97 10.50
C THR A 205 -6.35 -25.84 10.10
N PRO A 206 -6.18 -27.07 10.63
CA PRO A 206 -5.06 -27.95 10.27
C PRO A 206 -5.11 -28.45 8.83
N HIS A 207 -6.29 -28.45 8.22
CA HIS A 207 -6.53 -28.98 6.87
C HIS A 207 -6.35 -27.93 5.77
N ILE A 208 -6.14 -26.66 6.13
CA ILE A 208 -5.85 -25.60 5.18
C ILE A 208 -4.39 -25.73 4.76
N ILE A 209 -4.14 -26.28 3.57
CA ILE A 209 -2.78 -26.50 3.05
C ILE A 209 -2.41 -25.33 2.11
N GLY A 210 -1.26 -24.71 2.38
CA GLY A 210 -0.67 -23.71 1.50
C GLY A 210 0.58 -24.28 0.81
N PRO A 211 1.09 -23.63 -0.25
CA PRO A 211 2.32 -24.08 -0.87
C PRO A 211 3.48 -24.02 0.13
N MET A 212 4.33 -25.04 0.10
CA MET A 212 5.58 -25.06 0.87
C MET A 212 6.52 -23.97 0.35
N LEU A 213 7.10 -23.18 1.25
CA LEU A 213 8.10 -22.15 0.95
C LEU A 213 9.37 -22.48 1.73
N TYR A 214 10.50 -22.58 1.03
CA TYR A 214 11.76 -22.89 1.70
C TYR A 214 12.37 -21.61 2.26
N ALA A 215 12.93 -21.72 3.48
CA ALA A 215 13.64 -20.61 4.09
C ALA A 215 14.76 -20.14 3.15
N TYR A 216 14.78 -18.83 2.90
CA TYR A 216 15.78 -18.15 2.08
C TYR A 216 15.85 -18.53 0.58
N GLU A 217 14.83 -19.19 0.01
CA GLU A 217 14.82 -19.65 -1.40
C GLU A 217 15.02 -18.53 -2.45
N ASP A 218 14.53 -17.31 -2.19
CA ASP A 218 14.61 -16.18 -3.14
C ASP A 218 15.88 -15.34 -2.97
N VAL A 219 16.64 -15.06 -4.03
CA VAL A 219 17.72 -14.06 -3.95
C VAL A 219 17.13 -12.64 -3.82
N PRO A 220 17.42 -11.86 -2.76
CA PRO A 220 16.83 -10.55 -2.59
C PRO A 220 17.32 -9.57 -3.66
N SER A 221 16.40 -8.77 -4.17
CA SER A 221 16.71 -7.67 -5.06
C SER A 221 17.51 -6.59 -4.33
N THR A 222 18.71 -6.31 -4.83
CA THR A 222 19.60 -5.27 -4.31
C THR A 222 20.05 -4.33 -5.43
N LEU A 223 20.58 -3.17 -5.04
CA LEU A 223 21.23 -2.22 -5.93
C LEU A 223 22.74 -2.27 -5.73
N GLU A 224 23.49 -2.04 -6.81
CA GLU A 224 24.91 -1.75 -6.74
C GLU A 224 25.17 -0.28 -6.36
N ARG A 225 26.37 0.00 -5.82
CA ARG A 225 26.75 1.37 -5.45
C ARG A 225 26.70 2.34 -6.63
N SER A 226 27.13 1.89 -7.81
CA SER A 226 27.05 2.65 -9.08
C SER A 226 25.60 3.00 -9.45
N GLN A 227 24.68 2.06 -9.27
CA GLN A 227 23.25 2.25 -9.54
C GLN A 227 22.61 3.25 -8.57
N ILE A 228 22.94 3.16 -7.28
CA ILE A 228 22.48 4.14 -6.29
C ILE A 228 22.99 5.54 -6.64
N ALA A 229 24.28 5.67 -6.97
CA ALA A 229 24.89 6.93 -7.36
C ALA A 229 24.22 7.53 -8.62
N ALA A 230 23.94 6.70 -9.64
CA ALA A 230 23.24 7.13 -10.84
C ALA A 230 21.83 7.65 -10.52
N VAL A 231 21.06 6.92 -9.71
CA VAL A 231 19.70 7.34 -9.32
C VAL A 231 19.71 8.65 -8.54
N LEU A 232 20.67 8.82 -7.62
CA LEU A 232 20.82 10.06 -6.87
C LEU A 232 21.21 11.22 -7.79
N ALA A 233 22.20 11.04 -8.66
CA ALA A 233 22.65 12.06 -9.59
C ALA A 233 21.53 12.52 -10.54
N THR A 234 20.86 11.58 -11.21
CA THR A 234 19.73 11.88 -12.12
C THR A 234 18.58 12.56 -11.38
N THR A 235 18.31 12.19 -10.12
CA THR A 235 17.23 12.84 -9.36
C THR A 235 17.62 14.25 -8.90
N GLN A 236 18.89 14.49 -8.62
CA GLN A 236 19.41 15.80 -8.18
C GLN A 236 19.27 16.89 -9.26
N GLU A 237 19.26 16.52 -10.54
CA GLU A 237 19.04 17.45 -11.65
C GLU A 237 17.60 18.00 -11.69
N ASP A 238 16.63 17.28 -11.14
CA ASP A 238 15.24 17.71 -11.06
C ASP A 238 15.05 18.68 -9.87
N ARG A 239 15.15 19.97 -10.15
CA ARG A 239 14.95 21.05 -9.16
C ARG A 239 13.49 21.42 -8.94
N SER A 240 12.54 20.68 -9.52
CA SER A 240 11.12 20.90 -9.21
C SER A 240 10.80 20.54 -7.75
N PRO A 241 9.70 21.05 -7.18
CA PRO A 241 9.23 20.64 -5.85
C PRO A 241 9.13 19.12 -5.66
N ARG A 242 8.73 18.40 -6.71
CA ARG A 242 8.67 16.93 -6.72
C ARG A 242 10.07 16.31 -6.73
N GLY A 243 10.99 16.85 -7.52
CA GLY A 243 12.39 16.40 -7.58
C GLY A 243 13.12 16.54 -6.26
N LEU A 244 13.03 17.70 -5.61
CA LEU A 244 13.62 17.94 -4.29
C LEU A 244 13.09 16.95 -3.24
N ARG A 245 11.78 16.70 -3.24
CA ARG A 245 11.16 15.70 -2.35
C ARG A 245 11.73 14.31 -2.60
N ASP A 246 11.71 13.88 -3.86
CA ASP A 246 12.11 12.54 -4.24
C ASP A 246 13.61 12.32 -3.95
N TYR A 247 14.45 13.34 -4.17
CA TYR A 247 15.87 13.34 -3.83
C TYR A 247 16.10 13.16 -2.33
N ALA A 248 15.41 13.94 -1.48
CA ALA A 248 15.51 13.81 -0.03
C ALA A 248 15.08 12.42 0.47
N ILE A 249 14.03 11.84 -0.12
CA ILE A 249 13.60 10.46 0.18
C ILE A 249 14.68 9.45 -0.21
N LEU A 250 15.27 9.59 -1.40
CA LEU A 250 16.33 8.69 -1.86
C LEU A 250 17.59 8.80 -1.01
N GLN A 251 17.94 9.99 -0.53
CA GLN A 251 19.05 10.19 0.41
C GLN A 251 18.81 9.42 1.72
N LEU A 252 17.63 9.55 2.32
CA LEU A 252 17.27 8.77 3.52
C LEU A 252 17.36 7.25 3.29
N LEU A 253 16.87 6.78 2.13
CA LEU A 253 16.92 5.38 1.75
C LEU A 253 18.35 4.88 1.56
N ALA A 254 19.18 5.62 0.83
CA ALA A 254 20.55 5.25 0.52
C ALA A 254 21.45 5.30 1.77
N THR A 255 21.29 6.32 2.62
CA THR A 255 22.15 6.54 3.79
C THR A 255 21.81 5.62 4.96
N TYR A 256 20.52 5.44 5.27
CA TYR A 256 20.10 4.72 6.49
C TYR A 256 19.34 3.42 6.21
N GLY A 257 18.92 3.15 4.96
CA GLY A 257 18.16 1.93 4.64
C GLY A 257 16.77 1.89 5.28
N LEU A 258 16.14 3.05 5.50
CA LEU A 258 14.82 3.14 6.15
C LEU A 258 13.73 2.40 5.36
N ARG A 259 12.70 1.93 6.08
CA ARG A 259 11.47 1.40 5.46
C ARG A 259 10.60 2.54 4.96
N GLU A 260 9.77 2.22 3.97
CA GLU A 260 8.77 3.13 3.41
C GLU A 260 7.90 3.81 4.48
N GLY A 261 7.29 3.02 5.36
CA GLY A 261 6.45 3.58 6.41
C GLY A 261 7.23 4.31 7.53
N GLU A 262 8.55 4.16 7.61
CA GLU A 262 9.38 4.97 8.53
C GLU A 262 9.57 6.37 7.92
N ILE A 263 9.86 6.45 6.62
CA ILE A 263 9.99 7.72 5.89
C ILE A 263 8.64 8.46 5.81
N CYS A 264 7.57 7.76 5.43
CA CYS A 264 6.23 8.34 5.29
C CYS A 264 5.69 8.95 6.60
N ARG A 265 6.12 8.43 7.75
CA ARG A 265 5.70 8.90 9.08
C ARG A 265 6.71 9.83 9.74
N LEU A 266 7.84 10.14 9.08
CA LEU A 266 8.85 11.03 9.62
C LEU A 266 8.28 12.45 9.72
N ARG A 267 8.29 13.03 10.92
CA ARG A 267 7.70 14.36 11.19
C ARG A 267 8.80 15.41 11.33
N LEU A 268 8.41 16.67 11.18
CA LEU A 268 9.29 17.82 11.39
C LEU A 268 9.91 17.82 12.81
N ASP A 269 9.20 17.30 13.82
CA ASP A 269 9.71 17.16 15.21
C ASP A 269 10.76 16.07 15.38
N ASP A 270 10.91 15.18 14.39
CA ASP A 270 11.84 14.07 14.45
C ASP A 270 13.25 14.45 13.97
N VAL A 271 13.44 15.68 13.50
CA VAL A 271 14.75 16.21 13.10
C VAL A 271 15.21 17.26 14.10
N ASP A 272 16.24 16.92 14.87
CA ASP A 272 16.93 17.87 15.72
C ASP A 272 18.12 18.46 14.95
N TRP A 273 17.91 19.67 14.41
CA TRP A 273 18.93 20.39 13.65
C TRP A 273 20.10 20.89 14.51
N ARG A 274 19.89 21.08 15.82
CA ARG A 274 20.96 21.55 16.73
C ARG A 274 21.82 20.42 17.21
N ALA A 275 21.20 19.27 17.51
CA ALA A 275 21.91 18.06 17.91
C ALA A 275 22.35 17.21 16.70
N GLU A 276 22.09 17.66 15.47
CA GLU A 276 22.36 16.94 14.22
C GLU A 276 21.89 15.48 14.29
N SER A 277 20.62 15.26 14.66
CA SER A 277 20.08 13.91 14.84
C SER A 277 18.68 13.73 14.23
N LEU A 278 18.40 12.51 13.78
CA LEU A 278 17.09 12.03 13.34
C LEU A 278 16.56 10.99 14.31
N ARG A 279 15.33 11.19 14.77
CA ARG A 279 14.56 10.21 15.52
C ARG A 279 13.69 9.36 14.60
N ILE A 280 14.01 8.09 14.46
CA ILE A 280 13.28 7.16 13.58
C ILE A 280 12.31 6.30 14.40
N CYS A 281 11.02 6.37 14.09
CA CYS A 281 10.01 5.47 14.64
C CYS A 281 9.81 4.25 13.74
N HIS A 282 10.22 3.08 14.19
CA HIS A 282 10.18 1.83 13.42
C HIS A 282 8.75 1.26 13.31
N THR A 283 8.31 0.96 12.08
CA THR A 283 6.91 0.58 11.78
C THR A 283 6.45 -0.73 12.38
N LYS A 284 7.34 -1.73 12.47
CA LYS A 284 6.98 -3.08 12.95
C LYS A 284 7.08 -3.24 14.47
N THR A 285 7.84 -2.37 15.12
CA THR A 285 8.25 -2.54 16.51
C THR A 285 7.76 -1.41 17.39
N ASN A 286 7.40 -0.28 16.79
CA ASN A 286 7.11 1.00 17.45
C ASN A 286 8.27 1.49 18.34
N ALA A 287 9.47 0.95 18.14
CA ALA A 287 10.68 1.38 18.82
C ALA A 287 11.27 2.62 18.13
N TYR A 288 12.05 3.38 18.90
CA TYR A 288 12.75 4.56 18.41
C TYR A 288 14.25 4.30 18.32
N SER A 289 14.85 4.79 17.24
CA SER A 289 16.31 4.86 17.08
C SER A 289 16.72 6.29 16.77
N TYR A 290 17.88 6.69 17.27
CA TYR A 290 18.47 8.00 16.98
C TYR A 290 19.64 7.80 16.04
N MET A 291 19.59 8.47 14.88
CA MET A 291 20.61 8.41 13.85
C MET A 291 21.27 9.79 13.71
N PRO A 292 22.59 9.88 13.48
CA PRO A 292 23.20 11.14 13.14
C PRO A 292 22.62 11.68 11.83
N LEU A 293 22.29 12.97 11.78
CA LEU A 293 21.85 13.68 10.59
C LEU A 293 23.07 13.93 9.70
N MET A 294 23.25 13.09 8.68
CA MET A 294 24.36 13.25 7.74
C MET A 294 24.16 14.51 6.91
N VAL A 295 25.23 15.25 6.65
CA VAL A 295 25.20 16.54 5.93
C VAL A 295 24.40 16.45 4.64
N THR A 296 24.66 15.44 3.81
CA THR A 296 23.99 15.24 2.51
C THR A 296 22.48 14.95 2.64
N VAL A 297 22.06 14.36 3.76
CA VAL A 297 20.63 14.16 4.08
C VAL A 297 20.03 15.45 4.61
N GLY A 298 20.72 16.14 5.51
CA GLY A 298 20.28 17.42 6.08
C GLY A 298 20.07 18.48 5.01
N GLU A 299 21.01 18.63 4.09
CA GLU A 299 20.90 19.54 2.95
C GLU A 299 19.71 19.18 2.06
N ALA A 300 19.55 17.91 1.69
CA ALA A 300 18.43 17.48 0.86
C ALA A 300 17.07 17.70 1.53
N LEU A 301 16.97 17.41 2.83
CA LEU A 301 15.79 17.71 3.63
C LEU A 301 15.52 19.22 3.67
N LEU A 302 16.55 20.03 3.92
CA LEU A 302 16.43 21.48 4.01
C LEU A 302 15.97 22.11 2.69
N ASP A 303 16.56 21.68 1.56
CA ASP A 303 16.18 22.11 0.22
C ASP A 303 14.72 21.79 -0.06
N TYR A 304 14.28 20.57 0.24
CA TYR A 304 12.88 20.22 0.09
C TYR A 304 11.98 21.05 1.02
N LEU A 305 12.30 21.17 2.30
CA LEU A 305 11.49 21.91 3.27
C LEU A 305 11.35 23.40 2.92
N ARG A 306 12.40 24.02 2.37
CA ARG A 306 12.41 25.44 2.02
C ARG A 306 11.82 25.74 0.64
N LEU A 307 12.10 24.89 -0.35
CA LEU A 307 11.86 25.21 -1.75
C LEU A 307 10.80 24.31 -2.41
N GLY A 308 10.58 23.10 -1.89
CA GLY A 308 9.70 22.11 -2.51
C GLY A 308 8.46 21.73 -1.72
N ARG A 309 8.46 21.89 -0.39
CA ARG A 309 7.34 21.47 0.45
C ARG A 309 6.23 22.52 0.38
N PRO A 310 4.99 22.14 0.01
CA PRO A 310 3.87 23.08 0.03
C PRO A 310 3.58 23.52 1.47
N GLN A 311 3.03 24.72 1.61
CA GLN A 311 2.59 25.25 2.91
C GLN A 311 1.33 24.51 3.36
N VAL A 312 1.48 23.61 4.33
CA VAL A 312 0.41 22.76 4.86
C VAL A 312 0.60 22.50 6.35
N GLU A 313 -0.52 22.33 7.05
CA GLU A 313 -0.59 22.06 8.50
C GLU A 313 -0.07 20.67 8.91
N VAL A 314 -0.04 19.73 7.96
CA VAL A 314 0.46 18.36 8.18
C VAL A 314 1.89 18.42 8.71
N ARG A 315 2.22 17.63 9.75
CA ARG A 315 3.54 17.67 10.42
C ARG A 315 4.56 16.73 9.79
N GLU A 316 4.10 15.77 8.99
CA GLU A 316 4.92 14.85 8.22
C GLU A 316 5.80 15.64 7.24
N ILE A 317 7.06 15.25 7.15
CA ILE A 317 8.03 15.91 6.26
C ILE A 317 7.56 15.72 4.82
N PHE A 318 7.29 14.48 4.42
CA PHE A 318 7.00 14.13 3.04
C PHE A 318 5.50 14.10 2.76
N VAL A 319 5.07 15.02 1.90
CA VAL A 319 3.68 15.15 1.44
C VAL A 319 3.55 14.87 -0.06
N ARG A 320 2.32 14.58 -0.49
CA ARG A 320 2.00 14.41 -1.92
C ARG A 320 2.38 15.67 -2.71
N SER A 321 2.79 15.50 -3.96
CA SER A 321 3.14 16.64 -4.85
C SER A 321 1.92 17.29 -5.50
N CYS A 322 0.76 16.65 -5.38
CA CYS A 322 -0.51 17.13 -5.89
C CYS A 322 -1.54 17.12 -4.77
N ALA A 323 -2.52 18.01 -4.88
CA ALA A 323 -3.65 18.04 -3.97
C ALA A 323 -4.42 16.69 -3.98
N PRO A 324 -4.94 16.23 -2.83
CA PRO A 324 -4.82 16.89 -1.54
C PRO A 324 -3.40 16.70 -0.99
N TYR A 325 -2.80 17.78 -0.46
CA TYR A 325 -1.42 17.80 0.04
C TYR A 325 -1.31 17.14 1.42
N ILE A 326 -1.59 15.83 1.46
CA ILE A 326 -1.53 14.99 2.66
C ILE A 326 -0.21 14.22 2.73
N ALA A 327 0.07 13.64 3.90
CA ALA A 327 1.21 12.77 4.10
C ALA A 327 1.27 11.65 3.03
N MET A 328 2.49 11.34 2.59
CA MET A 328 2.68 10.20 1.70
C MET A 328 2.40 8.90 2.45
N THR A 329 1.77 7.94 1.78
CA THR A 329 1.52 6.60 2.33
C THR A 329 2.20 5.50 1.52
N ASN A 330 2.69 5.84 0.33
CA ASN A 330 3.36 4.93 -0.58
C ASN A 330 4.44 5.66 -1.39
N LEU A 331 5.62 5.06 -1.51
CA LEU A 331 6.80 5.52 -2.23
C LEU A 331 7.15 4.63 -3.43
N TYR A 332 6.56 3.44 -3.55
CA TYR A 332 6.89 2.45 -4.59
C TYR A 332 6.81 3.03 -6.00
N GLY A 333 5.71 3.71 -6.33
CA GLY A 333 5.52 4.29 -7.66
C GLY A 333 6.57 5.35 -7.99
N MET A 334 6.87 6.22 -7.03
CA MET A 334 7.88 7.27 -7.16
C MET A 334 9.27 6.67 -7.38
N ILE A 335 9.68 5.72 -6.53
CA ILE A 335 10.99 5.09 -6.60
C ILE A 335 11.16 4.31 -7.89
N ARG A 336 10.13 3.58 -8.33
CA ARG A 336 10.13 2.91 -9.63
C ARG A 336 10.35 3.91 -10.77
N GLY A 337 9.72 5.09 -10.70
CA GLY A 337 9.90 6.17 -11.67
C GLY A 337 11.32 6.70 -11.70
N ARG A 338 11.93 6.96 -10.52
CA ARG A 338 13.32 7.44 -10.41
C ARG A 338 14.35 6.41 -10.85
N LEU A 339 14.14 5.13 -10.51
CA LEU A 339 14.95 4.02 -11.03
C LEU A 339 14.92 3.96 -12.56
N ALA A 340 13.72 4.06 -13.15
CA ALA A 340 13.56 4.03 -14.60
C ALA A 340 14.20 5.25 -15.28
N ALA A 341 14.06 6.45 -14.70
CA ALA A 341 14.68 7.67 -15.23
C ALA A 341 16.21 7.59 -15.25
N ALA A 342 16.81 6.89 -14.29
CA ALA A 342 18.25 6.65 -14.22
C ALA A 342 18.72 5.43 -15.05
N GLY A 343 17.82 4.77 -15.81
CA GLY A 343 18.14 3.56 -16.57
C GLY A 343 18.44 2.32 -15.70
N VAL A 344 18.12 2.35 -14.41
CA VAL A 344 18.41 1.28 -13.45
C VAL A 344 17.25 0.29 -13.38
N VAL A 345 17.54 -0.98 -13.69
CA VAL A 345 16.57 -2.08 -13.62
C VAL A 345 17.08 -3.16 -12.66
N PRO A 346 16.66 -3.13 -11.38
CA PRO A 346 17.06 -4.15 -10.42
C PRO A 346 16.47 -5.51 -10.78
N ALA A 347 17.21 -6.58 -10.49
CA ALA A 347 16.72 -7.95 -10.59
C ALA A 347 15.63 -8.18 -9.52
N GLY A 348 14.36 -8.15 -9.91
CA GLY A 348 13.20 -8.41 -9.05
C GLY A 348 12.43 -7.15 -8.61
N LYS A 349 12.35 -6.90 -7.29
CA LYS A 349 11.59 -5.78 -6.70
C LYS A 349 12.17 -4.44 -7.15
N ARG A 350 11.32 -3.41 -7.28
CA ARG A 350 11.69 -2.08 -7.79
C ARG A 350 11.20 -0.94 -6.89
N GLY A 351 11.27 -1.13 -5.58
CA GLY A 351 10.74 -0.20 -4.58
C GLY A 351 11.72 0.08 -3.43
N PRO A 352 11.28 0.75 -2.35
CA PRO A 352 12.15 1.19 -1.25
C PRO A 352 13.05 0.09 -0.66
N HIS A 353 12.52 -1.14 -0.61
CA HIS A 353 13.23 -2.28 -0.06
C HIS A 353 14.56 -2.59 -0.78
N VAL A 354 14.73 -2.25 -2.06
CA VAL A 354 16.02 -2.52 -2.74
C VAL A 354 17.16 -1.67 -2.21
N PHE A 355 16.87 -0.42 -1.80
CA PHE A 355 17.85 0.45 -1.15
C PHE A 355 18.23 -0.07 0.22
N ARG A 356 17.24 -0.53 0.98
CA ARG A 356 17.48 -1.17 2.28
C ARG A 356 18.34 -2.42 2.17
N HIS A 357 18.07 -3.28 1.19
CA HIS A 357 18.92 -4.44 0.92
C HIS A 357 20.34 -4.00 0.57
N ALA A 358 20.49 -3.03 -0.32
CA ALA A 358 21.80 -2.51 -0.71
C ALA A 358 22.58 -1.96 0.48
N ARG A 359 21.94 -1.17 1.35
CA ARG A 359 22.58 -0.61 2.55
C ARG A 359 22.99 -1.69 3.55
N ALA A 360 22.14 -2.70 3.76
CA ALA A 360 22.49 -3.83 4.63
C ALA A 360 23.69 -4.62 4.10
N VAL A 361 23.73 -4.87 2.79
CA VAL A 361 24.84 -5.57 2.13
C VAL A 361 26.13 -4.75 2.18
N GLU A 362 26.04 -3.43 1.97
CA GLU A 362 27.18 -2.55 2.08
C GLU A 362 27.78 -2.57 3.50
N MET A 363 26.96 -2.52 4.54
CA MET A 363 27.42 -2.64 5.93
C MET A 363 28.04 -4.01 6.21
N LEU A 364 27.45 -5.10 5.69
CA LEU A 364 28.01 -6.44 5.83
C LEU A 364 29.41 -6.53 5.19
N ARG A 365 29.56 -6.04 3.96
CA ARG A 365 30.86 -6.02 3.25
C ARG A 365 31.90 -5.13 3.94
N ALA A 366 31.44 -4.09 4.66
CA ALA A 366 32.28 -3.27 5.51
C ALA A 366 32.60 -3.93 6.87
N SER A 367 32.28 -5.22 7.05
CA SER A 367 32.49 -5.99 8.28
C SER A 367 31.83 -5.38 9.52
N VAL A 368 30.71 -4.64 9.34
CA VAL A 368 29.94 -4.11 10.47
C VAL A 368 29.28 -5.27 11.21
N PRO A 369 29.40 -5.36 12.55
CA PRO A 369 28.75 -6.41 13.32
C PRO A 369 27.25 -6.51 13.06
N GLN A 370 26.73 -7.73 12.90
CA GLN A 370 25.32 -8.00 12.55
C GLN A 370 24.33 -7.34 13.53
N LYS A 371 24.69 -7.24 14.82
CA LYS A 371 23.91 -6.52 15.82
C LYS A 371 23.74 -5.04 15.46
N ILE A 372 24.84 -4.36 15.12
CA ILE A 372 24.83 -2.94 14.73
C ILE A 372 24.01 -2.74 13.45
N ILE A 373 24.15 -3.64 12.47
CA ILE A 373 23.31 -3.62 11.26
C ILE A 373 21.84 -3.75 11.65
N GLY A 374 21.52 -4.68 12.55
CA GLY A 374 20.18 -4.85 13.10
C GLY A 374 19.65 -3.59 13.76
N ASP A 375 20.45 -2.94 14.62
CA ASP A 375 20.07 -1.72 15.34
C ASP A 375 19.82 -0.56 14.36
N VAL A 376 20.70 -0.34 13.39
CA VAL A 376 20.52 0.68 12.33
C VAL A 376 19.24 0.43 11.52
N LEU A 377 18.97 -0.83 11.22
CA LEU A 377 17.81 -1.25 10.44
C LEU A 377 16.54 -1.38 11.31
N GLY A 378 16.62 -1.23 12.63
CA GLY A 378 15.48 -1.42 13.54
C GLY A 378 14.96 -2.86 13.59
N HIS A 379 15.86 -3.84 13.60
CA HIS A 379 15.55 -5.25 13.78
C HIS A 379 15.52 -5.61 15.26
N ARG A 380 14.48 -6.34 15.70
CA ARG A 380 14.41 -6.89 17.06
C ARG A 380 15.15 -8.22 17.22
N SER A 381 15.30 -8.98 16.14
CA SER A 381 15.97 -10.27 16.12
C SER A 381 17.10 -10.24 15.10
N THR A 382 18.23 -10.84 15.47
CA THR A 382 19.38 -11.04 14.57
C THR A 382 19.01 -11.91 13.36
N GLU A 383 18.04 -12.81 13.50
CA GLU A 383 17.51 -13.64 12.42
C GLU A 383 16.94 -12.82 11.26
N SER A 384 16.35 -11.65 11.56
CA SER A 384 15.87 -10.72 10.53
C SER A 384 17.01 -10.17 9.67
N THR A 385 18.22 -10.11 10.22
CA THR A 385 19.44 -9.67 9.52
C THR A 385 20.07 -10.82 8.70
N ASN A 386 19.81 -12.09 9.04
CA ASN A 386 20.31 -13.25 8.26
C ASN A 386 19.86 -13.24 6.80
N THR A 387 18.69 -12.65 6.52
CA THR A 387 18.17 -12.52 5.14
C THR A 387 19.16 -11.82 4.21
N TYR A 388 20.07 -10.98 4.72
CA TYR A 388 21.07 -10.27 3.93
C TYR A 388 22.37 -11.04 3.73
N LEU A 389 22.70 -12.03 4.58
CA LEU A 389 23.98 -12.75 4.54
C LEU A 389 24.18 -13.48 3.20
N LYS A 390 23.11 -13.99 2.59
CA LYS A 390 23.18 -14.64 1.27
C LYS A 390 23.63 -13.74 0.11
N LEU A 391 23.65 -12.42 0.30
CA LEU A 391 24.14 -11.47 -0.70
C LEU A 391 25.63 -11.16 -0.54
N ALA A 392 26.24 -11.63 0.56
CA ALA A 392 27.67 -11.54 0.85
C ALA A 392 28.39 -12.81 0.35
N THR A 393 28.23 -13.16 -0.92
CA THR A 393 28.72 -14.42 -1.49
C THR A 393 30.23 -14.59 -1.42
N ASP A 394 30.99 -13.51 -1.54
CA ASP A 394 32.46 -13.56 -1.43
C ASP A 394 32.90 -13.81 0.01
N ASP A 395 32.24 -13.18 0.98
CA ASP A 395 32.47 -13.44 2.41
C ASP A 395 32.08 -14.88 2.79
N LEU A 396 30.97 -15.40 2.22
CA LEU A 396 30.58 -16.80 2.41
C LEU A 396 31.58 -17.78 1.79
N ARG A 397 32.23 -17.42 0.69
CA ARG A 397 33.28 -18.25 0.06
C ARG A 397 34.50 -18.39 0.96
N ALA A 398 34.85 -17.34 1.71
CA ALA A 398 36.01 -17.36 2.62
C ALA A 398 35.83 -18.29 3.83
N VAL A 399 34.58 -18.61 4.19
CA VAL A 399 34.25 -19.52 5.31
C VAL A 399 33.71 -20.87 4.84
N ALA A 400 33.70 -21.11 3.54
CA ALA A 400 33.30 -22.40 3.00
C ALA A 400 34.34 -23.45 3.41
N LEU A 401 33.84 -24.62 3.85
CA LEU A 401 34.71 -25.78 4.06
C LEU A 401 35.37 -26.16 2.73
N GLU A 402 36.64 -26.58 2.80
CA GLU A 402 37.31 -27.17 1.64
C GLU A 402 36.49 -28.36 1.14
N VAL A 403 36.31 -28.45 -0.17
CA VAL A 403 35.58 -29.56 -0.79
C VAL A 403 36.41 -30.82 -0.59
N PRO A 404 35.92 -31.84 0.15
CA PRO A 404 36.68 -33.06 0.36
C PRO A 404 37.02 -33.72 -0.99
N GLY A 405 38.30 -34.03 -1.22
CA GLY A 405 38.77 -34.74 -2.43
C GLY A 405 39.51 -33.90 -3.47
N MET A 406 39.74 -32.61 -3.25
CA MET A 406 40.59 -31.78 -4.14
C MET A 406 42.09 -32.06 -4.01
N GLU A 407 42.51 -32.87 -3.04
CA GLU A 407 43.90 -33.34 -2.85
C GLU A 407 44.38 -34.33 -3.92
N VAL A 408 43.49 -34.82 -4.79
CA VAL A 408 43.79 -35.90 -5.77
C VAL A 408 44.10 -35.37 -7.17
N LEU A 409 44.17 -34.05 -7.36
CA LEU A 409 44.38 -33.42 -8.68
C LEU A 409 45.62 -32.53 -8.79
N SER A 410 46.54 -32.60 -7.82
CA SER A 410 47.86 -31.91 -7.88
C SER A 410 48.98 -32.83 -8.33
#